data_AF-A0A524ILM3-F1
#
_entry.id   AF-A0A524ILM3-F1
#
_cell.length_a   1.000
_cell.length_b   1.000
_cell.length_c   1.000
_cell.angle_alpha   90.00
_cell.angle_beta   90.00
_cell.angle_gamma   90.00
#
_symmetry.space_group_name_H-M   'P 1'
#
loop_
_entity.id
_entity.type
_entity.pdbx_description
1 polymer ?
#
loop_
_entity_poly.entity_id
_entity_poly.type
_entity_poly.pdbx_seq_one_letter_code
_entity_poly.pdbx_strand_id
1 'polypeptide(L)' 'MHYSTTTDALLQAIKCDVKFRIDEIVDSAELATMSLESEQQIDQVLEQALLLVEDALAEAAHAMAREIHRERAR' A
#
# COMPACT_ATOMS: atom_id res chain seq x y z
N MET A 1 -10.42 17.65 -12.84
CA MET A 1 -10.80 16.52 -13.72
C MET A 1 -11.91 15.78 -13.01
N HIS A 2 -13.05 15.56 -13.65
CA HIS A 2 -14.12 14.69 -13.13
C HIS A 2 -14.02 13.36 -13.86
N TYR A 3 -13.80 12.27 -13.13
CA TYR A 3 -13.86 10.91 -13.68
C TYR A 3 -15.30 10.42 -13.70
N SER A 4 -15.58 9.33 -14.42
CA SER A 4 -16.88 8.67 -14.28
C SER A 4 -17.06 8.11 -12.87
N THR A 5 -18.32 7.96 -12.45
CA THR A 5 -18.69 7.34 -11.17
C THR A 5 -18.05 5.96 -10.97
N THR A 6 -17.89 5.19 -12.06
CA THR A 6 -17.25 3.87 -12.03
C THR A 6 -15.76 3.98 -11.78
N THR A 7 -15.06 4.87 -12.49
CA THR A 7 -13.62 5.11 -12.27
C THR A 7 -13.36 5.65 -10.86
N ASP A 8 -14.17 6.58 -10.36
CA ASP A 8 -14.05 7.07 -8.97
C ASP A 8 -14.23 5.94 -7.95
N ALA A 9 -15.21 5.05 -8.16
CA ALA A 9 -15.43 3.89 -7.29
C ALA A 9 -14.23 2.92 -7.32
N LEU A 10 -13.66 2.66 -8.49
CA LEU A 10 -12.49 1.78 -8.64
C LEU A 10 -11.23 2.39 -7.99
N LEU A 11 -10.98 3.68 -8.19
CA LEU A 11 -9.86 4.39 -7.55
C LEU A 11 -10.00 4.38 -6.03
N GLN A 12 -11.21 4.59 -5.52
CA GLN A 12 -11.49 4.52 -4.09
C GLN A 12 -11.31 3.09 -3.54
N ALA A 13 -11.70 2.06 -4.30
CA ALA A 13 -11.47 0.67 -3.92
C ALA A 13 -9.97 0.35 -3.82
N ILE A 14 -9.16 0.72 -4.82
CA ILE A 14 -7.70 0.54 -4.81
C ILE A 14 -7.08 1.25 -3.61
N LYS A 15 -7.54 2.48 -3.30
CA LYS A 15 -7.07 3.25 -2.15
C LYS A 15 -7.39 2.54 -0.82
N CYS A 16 -8.59 2.00 -0.67
CA CYS A 16 -8.97 1.28 0.55
C CYS A 16 -8.15 -0.01 0.71
N ASP A 17 -7.93 -0.75 -0.38
CA ASP A 17 -7.16 -1.98 -0.38
C ASP A 17 -5.69 -1.75 0.01
N VAL A 18 -5.00 -0.79 -0.63
CA VAL A 18 -3.61 -0.48 -0.30
C VAL A 18 -3.46 0.02 1.12
N LYS A 19 -4.43 0.82 1.61
CA LYS A 19 -4.43 1.26 3.01
C LYS A 19 -4.49 0.07 3.95
N PHE A 20 -5.44 -0.84 3.73
CA PHE A 20 -5.62 -2.02 4.58
C PHE A 20 -4.34 -2.87 4.61
N ARG A 21 -3.72 -3.13 3.46
CA ARG A 21 -2.45 -3.87 3.37
C ARG A 21 -1.31 -3.18 4.13
N ILE A 22 -1.20 -1.86 4.02
CA ILE A 22 -0.17 -1.09 4.76
C ILE A 22 -0.41 -1.20 6.26
N ASP A 23 -1.67 -1.05 6.71
CA ASP A 23 -2.03 -1.20 8.12
C ASP A 23 -1.63 -2.60 8.63
N GLU A 24 -1.92 -3.67 7.87
CA GLU A 24 -1.50 -5.05 8.23
C GLU A 24 0.02 -5.24 8.31
N ILE A 25 0.78 -4.64 7.38
CA ILE A 25 2.25 -4.71 7.39
C ILE A 25 2.81 -4.01 8.63
N VAL A 26 2.29 -2.82 8.95
CA VAL A 26 2.72 -2.03 10.11
C VAL A 26 2.38 -2.74 11.41
N ASP A 27 1.14 -3.24 11.56
CA ASP A 27 0.70 -3.99 12.74
C ASP A 27 1.58 -5.24 12.96
N SER A 28 1.89 -5.95 11.88
CA SER A 28 2.76 -7.14 11.93
C SER A 28 4.19 -6.79 12.35
N ALA A 29 4.74 -5.69 11.83
CA ALA A 29 6.06 -5.21 12.20
C ALA A 29 6.11 -4.77 13.67
N GLU A 30 5.09 -4.02 14.14
CA GLU A 30 4.97 -3.63 15.54
C GLU A 30 4.97 -4.85 16.46
N LEU A 31 4.10 -5.83 16.20
CA LEU A 31 4.01 -7.06 16.98
C LEU A 31 5.34 -7.83 17.00
N ALA A 32 6.02 -7.93 15.86
CA ALA A 32 7.30 -8.61 15.77
C ALA A 32 8.37 -7.90 16.63
N THR A 33 8.47 -6.57 16.53
CA THR A 33 9.48 -5.79 17.27
C THR A 33 9.30 -5.85 18.79
N MET A 34 8.08 -5.98 19.30
CA MET A 34 7.82 -6.13 20.74
C MET A 34 8.51 -7.34 21.38
N SER A 35 8.84 -8.36 20.59
CA SER A 35 9.48 -9.60 21.06
C SER A 35 11.00 -9.59 20.94
N LEU A 36 11.58 -8.55 20.33
CA LEU A 36 13.00 -8.47 20.03
C LEU A 36 13.75 -7.65 21.08
N GLU A 37 14.91 -8.15 21.52
CA GLU A 37 15.77 -7.47 22.50
C GLU A 37 16.95 -6.73 21.84
N SER A 38 17.19 -6.99 20.55
CA SER A 38 18.30 -6.41 19.79
C SER A 38 17.82 -5.32 18.85
N GLU A 39 18.41 -4.14 18.97
CA GLU A 39 18.19 -3.00 18.05
C GLU A 39 18.45 -3.39 16.60
N GLN A 40 19.50 -4.17 16.32
CA GLN A 40 19.79 -4.65 14.96
C GLN A 40 18.67 -5.54 14.39
N GLN A 41 18.01 -6.35 15.21
CA GLN A 41 16.90 -7.18 14.76
C GLN A 41 15.64 -6.34 14.52
N ILE A 42 15.41 -5.33 15.36
CA ILE A 42 14.32 -4.36 15.18
C ILE A 42 14.52 -3.62 13.85
N ASP A 43 15.73 -3.12 13.59
CA ASP A 43 16.06 -2.41 12.33
C ASP A 43 15.78 -3.29 11.10
N GLN A 44 16.16 -4.57 11.13
CA GLN A 44 15.89 -5.51 10.03
C GLN A 44 14.39 -5.71 9.79
N VAL A 45 13.58 -5.83 10.85
CA VAL A 45 12.13 -5.95 10.72
C VAL A 45 11.52 -4.69 10.13
N LEU A 46 11.96 -3.51 10.59
CA LEU A 46 11.48 -2.23 10.09
C LEU A 46 11.89 -1.99 8.63
N GLU A 47 13.12 -2.34 8.24
CA GLU A 47 13.59 -2.25 6.85
C GLU A 47 12.77 -3.17 5.94
N GLN A 48 12.50 -4.40 6.38
CA GLN A 48 11.65 -5.33 5.63
C GLN A 48 10.21 -4.83 5.51
N ALA A 49 9.63 -4.27 6.58
CA ALA A 49 8.30 -3.69 6.56
C ALA A 49 8.21 -2.50 5.59
N LEU A 50 9.23 -1.64 5.57
CA LEU A 50 9.31 -0.51 4.66
C LEU A 50 9.30 -0.97 3.20
N LEU A 51 10.09 -1.98 2.84
CA LEU A 51 10.11 -2.54 1.48
C LEU A 51 8.73 -3.05 1.06
N LEU A 52 8.01 -3.74 1.95
CA LEU A 52 6.66 -4.24 1.67
C LEU A 52 5.64 -3.11 1.47
N VAL A 53 5.76 -2.04 2.24
CA VAL A 53 4.92 -0.84 2.07
C VAL A 53 5.21 -0.17 0.73
N GLU A 54 6.48 -0.02 0.36
CA GLU A 54 6.89 0.54 -0.93
C GLU A 54 6.32 -0.26 -2.11
N ASP A 55 6.39 -1.59 -2.05
CA ASP A 55 5.82 -2.49 -3.05
C ASP A 55 4.29 -2.32 -3.16
N ALA A 56 3.58 -2.32 -2.03
CA ALA A 56 2.13 -2.14 -2.01
C ALA A 56 1.71 -0.78 -2.61
N LEU A 57 2.44 0.29 -2.30
CA LEU A 57 2.21 1.61 -2.87
C LEU A 57 2.49 1.65 -4.38
N ALA A 58 3.56 1.03 -4.84
CA ALA A 58 3.90 0.96 -6.25
C ALA A 58 2.83 0.22 -7.06
N GLU A 59 2.35 -0.92 -6.55
CA GLU A 59 1.26 -1.68 -7.15
C GLU A 59 -0.03 -0.85 -7.27
N ALA A 60 -0.41 -0.17 -6.19
CA ALA A 60 -1.59 0.68 -6.14
C ALA A 60 -1.48 1.86 -7.12
N ALA A 61 -0.32 2.53 -7.16
CA ALA A 61 -0.05 3.62 -8.09
C ALA A 61 -0.15 3.15 -9.55
N HIS A 62 0.40 1.98 -9.87
CA HIS A 62 0.27 1.39 -11.20
C HIS A 62 -1.18 1.04 -11.54
N ALA A 63 -1.95 0.47 -10.61
CA ALA A 63 -3.35 0.16 -10.81
C ALA A 63 -4.20 1.41 -11.05
N MET A 64 -4.02 2.43 -10.21
CA MET A 64 -4.69 3.73 -10.37
C MET A 64 -4.32 4.40 -11.70
N ALA A 65 -3.04 4.40 -12.06
CA ALA A 65 -2.60 4.93 -13.34
C ALA A 65 -3.28 4.21 -14.51
N ARG A 66 -3.31 2.87 -14.51
CA ARG A 66 -3.98 2.10 -15.57
C ARG A 66 -5.46 2.48 -15.72
N GLU A 67 -6.18 2.62 -14.62
CA GLU A 67 -7.59 2.98 -14.64
C GLU A 67 -7.81 4.41 -15.17
N ILE A 68 -6.99 5.38 -14.73
CA ILE A 68 -7.04 6.75 -15.25
C ILE A 68 -6.75 6.80 -16.75
N HIS A 69 -5.74 6.05 -17.22
CA HIS A 69 -5.40 5.99 -18.65
C HIS A 69 -6.52 5.33 -19.46
N ARG A 70 -7.13 4.26 -18.93
CA ARG A 70 -8.28 3.59 -19.57
C ARG A 70 -9.44 4.56 -19.75
N GLU A 71 -9.76 5.35 -18.74
CA GLU A 71 -10.85 6.33 -18.81
C GLU A 71 -10.55 7.44 -19.81
N ARG A 72 -9.29 7.92 -19.89
CA ARG A 72 -8.88 8.95 -20.87
C ARG A 72 -8.87 8.46 -22.32
N ALA A 73 -8.75 7.14 -22.53
CA ALA A 73 -8.76 6.53 -23.86
C ALA A 73 -10.17 6.21 -24.38
N ARG A 74 -11.21 6.44 -23.56
CA ARG A 74 -12.63 6.34 -23.93
C ARG A 74 -13.14 7.68 -24.43
#